data_AF-A0A259U0I9-F1
#
_entry.id   AF-A0A259U0I9-F1
#
_cell.length_a   1.000
_cell.length_b   1.000
_cell.length_c   1.000
_cell.angle_alpha   90.00
_cell.angle_beta   90.00
_cell.angle_gamma   90.00
#
_symmetry.space_group_name_H-M   'P 1'
#
loop_
_entity.id
_entity.type
_entity.pdbx_description
1 polymer ?
#
loop_
_entity_poly.entity_id
_entity_poly.type
_entity_poly.pdbx_seq_one_letter_code
_entity_poly.pdbx_strand_id
1 'polypeptide(L)'
;MVRSTFTPPCGFDITTTTVESGRGLAAIAYWGYRAVVHPDGSFFLHETYYDEREGILGIAREKARPCGDHIGDVRDVLSQMAEGLGEPPLRYTDYDRGVPESASGDGAGGSAPGIA
;
A
#
# COMPACT_ATOMS: atom_id res chain seq x y z
N MET A 1 -5.05 -11.14 -15.89
CA MET A 1 -5.60 -10.54 -14.67
C MET A 1 -6.56 -9.44 -15.09
N VAL A 2 -7.84 -9.50 -14.71
CA VAL A 2 -8.80 -8.44 -15.04
C VAL A 2 -8.58 -7.30 -14.04
N ARG A 3 -7.98 -6.20 -14.49
CA ARG A 3 -7.78 -5.00 -13.66
C ARG A 3 -9.07 -4.19 -13.68
N SER A 4 -9.72 -4.05 -12.53
CA SER A 4 -10.95 -3.26 -12.42
C SER A 4 -10.66 -1.79 -12.71
N THR A 5 -11.39 -1.18 -13.63
CA THR A 5 -11.48 0.27 -13.76
C THR A 5 -11.82 0.84 -12.39
N PHE A 6 -11.20 1.95 -11.98
CA PHE A 6 -11.31 2.49 -10.62
C PHE A 6 -12.77 2.76 -10.19
N THR A 7 -13.40 1.72 -9.67
CA THR A 7 -14.63 1.72 -8.89
C THR A 7 -14.18 1.19 -7.54
N PRO A 8 -14.19 2.02 -6.49
CA PRO A 8 -13.61 1.62 -5.23
C PRO A 8 -14.32 0.38 -4.68
N PRO A 9 -13.59 -0.61 -4.17
CA PRO A 9 -14.18 -1.76 -3.50
C PRO A 9 -15.04 -1.30 -2.32
N CYS A 10 -15.96 -2.17 -1.91
CA CYS A 10 -16.71 -1.95 -0.67
C CYS A 10 -15.73 -1.72 0.50
N GLY A 11 -15.95 -0.65 1.26
CA GLY A 11 -15.06 -0.29 2.36
C GLY A 11 -13.73 0.35 1.96
N PHE A 12 -13.53 0.70 0.68
CA PHE A 12 -12.43 1.56 0.25
C PHE A 12 -12.43 2.85 1.06
N ASP A 13 -11.36 3.06 1.82
CA ASP A 13 -11.10 4.30 2.53
C ASP A 13 -9.86 4.95 1.94
N ILE A 14 -10.09 6.04 1.23
CA ILE A 14 -9.05 6.80 0.55
C ILE A 14 -8.03 7.42 1.51
N THR A 15 -8.39 7.59 2.78
CA THR A 15 -7.46 8.09 3.81
C THR A 15 -6.48 7.01 4.27
N THR A 16 -6.76 5.75 3.94
CA THR A 16 -5.93 4.61 4.31
C THR A 16 -4.96 4.19 3.21
N THR A 17 -4.94 4.84 2.04
CA THR A 17 -3.99 4.48 0.97
C THR A 17 -2.58 5.02 1.21
N THR A 18 -1.57 4.30 0.75
CA THR A 18 -0.16 4.73 0.76
C THR A 18 0.26 5.42 -0.55
N VAL A 19 -0.67 5.74 -1.45
CA VAL A 19 -0.34 6.34 -2.76
C VAL A 19 0.23 7.75 -2.57
N GLU A 20 1.54 7.88 -2.79
CA GLU A 20 2.25 9.15 -2.81
C GLU A 20 2.62 9.50 -4.26
N SER A 21 1.82 10.34 -4.92
CA SER A 21 2.11 10.82 -6.27
C SER A 21 1.90 12.34 -6.34
N GLY A 22 2.65 13.03 -7.20
CA GLY A 22 2.44 14.46 -7.46
C GLY A 22 1.07 14.79 -8.07
N ARG A 23 0.36 13.78 -8.60
CA ARG A 23 -1.04 13.86 -9.04
C ARG A 23 -2.03 13.28 -8.02
N GLY A 24 -1.53 12.82 -6.86
CA GLY A 24 -2.28 12.09 -5.86
C GLY A 24 -3.04 10.92 -6.47
N LEU A 25 -4.32 10.84 -6.12
CA LEU A 25 -5.27 9.78 -6.50
C LEU A 25 -5.62 9.78 -7.98
N ALA A 26 -5.45 10.91 -8.68
CA ALA A 26 -5.68 11.00 -10.12
C ALA A 26 -4.63 10.21 -10.93
N ALA A 27 -3.58 9.69 -10.28
CA ALA A 27 -2.64 8.76 -10.90
C ALA A 27 -3.17 7.31 -10.96
N ILE A 28 -4.19 6.97 -10.16
CA ILE A 28 -4.72 5.61 -10.08
C ILE A 28 -5.57 5.34 -11.32
N ALA A 29 -5.12 4.42 -12.17
CA ALA A 29 -5.87 3.95 -13.32
C ALA A 29 -6.66 2.68 -13.00
N TYR A 30 -6.07 1.80 -12.20
CA TYR A 30 -6.64 0.50 -11.85
C TYR A 30 -6.35 0.14 -10.40
N TRP A 31 -7.11 -0.84 -9.89
CA TRP A 31 -6.81 -1.47 -8.61
C TRP A 31 -6.99 -2.99 -8.69
N GLY A 32 -6.48 -3.70 -7.68
CA GLY A 32 -6.67 -5.13 -7.50
C GLY A 32 -6.16 -5.56 -6.12
N TYR A 33 -5.95 -6.86 -5.90
CA TYR A 33 -5.41 -7.40 -4.65
C TYR A 33 -4.01 -7.97 -4.83
N ARG A 34 -3.17 -7.85 -3.81
CA ARG A 34 -1.87 -8.53 -3.71
C ARG A 34 -1.65 -9.06 -2.30
N ALA A 35 -0.97 -10.19 -2.20
CA ALA A 35 -0.39 -10.61 -0.93
C ALA A 35 0.69 -9.61 -0.53
N VAL A 36 0.66 -9.17 0.72
CA VAL A 36 1.66 -8.27 1.29
C VAL A 36 2.26 -8.95 2.52
N VAL A 37 3.58 -9.00 2.54
CA VAL A 37 4.37 -9.46 3.68
C VAL A 37 4.56 -8.31 4.66
N HIS A 38 4.09 -8.50 5.88
CA HIS A 38 4.25 -7.56 6.98
C HIS A 38 5.61 -7.76 7.68
N PRO A 39 6.10 -6.77 8.46
CA PRO A 39 7.40 -6.86 9.13
C PRO A 39 7.54 -8.06 10.09
N ASP A 40 6.43 -8.54 10.63
CA ASP A 40 6.37 -9.73 11.50
C ASP A 40 6.40 -11.06 10.72
N GLY A 41 6.47 -11.02 9.39
CA GLY A 41 6.48 -12.18 8.50
C GLY A 41 5.09 -12.72 8.17
N SER A 42 4.02 -12.11 8.67
CA SER A 42 2.65 -12.49 8.32
C SER A 42 2.26 -11.99 6.92
N PHE A 43 1.28 -12.65 6.32
CA PHE A 43 0.77 -12.32 4.99
C PHE A 43 -0.68 -11.87 5.10
N PHE A 44 -1.00 -10.73 4.51
CA PHE A 44 -2.37 -10.26 4.33
C PHE A 44 -2.60 -9.81 2.90
N LEU A 45 -3.84 -9.89 2.43
CA LEU A 45 -4.20 -9.26 1.17
C LEU A 45 -4.47 -7.77 1.41
N HIS A 46 -3.91 -6.94 0.55
CA HIS A 46 -4.18 -5.51 0.51
C HIS A 46 -4.68 -5.13 -0.87
N GLU A 47 -5.56 -4.13 -0.90
CA GLU A 47 -5.85 -3.42 -2.14
C GLU A 47 -4.56 -2.76 -2.64
N THR A 48 -4.30 -2.91 -3.93
CA THR A 48 -3.11 -2.41 -4.60
C THR A 48 -3.53 -1.52 -5.74
N TYR A 49 -2.93 -0.34 -5.81
CA TYR A 49 -3.27 0.69 -6.78
C TYR A 49 -2.20 0.78 -7.86
N TYR A 50 -2.63 0.90 -9.11
CA TYR A 50 -1.75 0.88 -10.26
C TYR A 50 -1.96 2.10 -11.15
N ASP A 51 -0.88 2.55 -11.81
CA ASP A 51 -0.95 3.52 -12.89
C ASP A 51 -1.37 2.87 -14.23
N GLU A 52 -1.49 3.69 -15.28
CA GLU A 52 -1.87 3.25 -16.63
C GLU A 52 -0.88 2.27 -17.26
N ARG A 53 0.37 2.25 -16.79
CA ARG A 53 1.46 1.39 -17.26
C ARG A 53 1.63 0.15 -16.39
N GLU A 54 0.64 -0.13 -15.54
CA GLU A 54 0.63 -1.24 -14.59
C GLU A 54 1.67 -1.14 -13.47
N GLY A 55 2.31 0.01 -13.28
CA GLY A 55 3.21 0.29 -12.17
C GLY A 55 2.46 0.42 -10.85
N ILE A 56 3.01 -0.16 -9.78
CA ILE A 56 2.38 -0.11 -8.45
C ILE A 56 2.62 1.26 -7.83
N LEU A 57 1.54 1.97 -7.53
CA LEU A 57 1.55 3.29 -6.90
C LEU A 57 1.49 3.21 -5.37
N GLY A 58 0.90 2.15 -4.84
CA GLY A 58 0.72 1.99 -3.39
C GLY A 58 -0.26 0.87 -3.06
N ILE A 59 -0.49 0.70 -1.77
CA ILE A 59 -1.44 -0.26 -1.22
C ILE A 59 -2.39 0.44 -0.23
N ALA A 60 -3.52 -0.18 0.10
CA ALA A 60 -4.27 0.20 1.29
C ALA A 60 -3.49 -0.20 2.54
N ARG A 61 -3.50 0.64 3.58
CA ARG A 61 -2.92 0.32 4.90
C ARG A 61 -3.72 -0.76 5.60
N GLU A 62 -5.04 -0.71 5.47
CA GLU A 62 -5.94 -1.72 6.02
C GLU A 62 -5.89 -3.00 5.18
N LYS A 63 -6.09 -4.12 5.89
CA LYS A 63 -6.19 -5.45 5.27
C LYS A 63 -7.51 -5.54 4.55
N ALA A 64 -7.49 -6.07 3.33
CA ALA A 64 -8.69 -6.24 2.54
C ALA A 64 -9.67 -7.21 3.22
N ARG A 65 -10.97 -6.91 3.16
CA ARG A 65 -12.04 -7.75 3.68
C ARG A 65 -13.05 -8.01 2.57
N PRO A 66 -13.52 -9.25 2.37
CA PRO A 66 -14.56 -9.53 1.39
C PRO A 66 -15.88 -8.92 1.87
N CYS A 67 -16.55 -8.15 1.00
CA CYS A 67 -17.78 -7.44 1.30
C CYS A 67 -18.63 -7.21 0.05
N GLY A 68 -19.86 -6.73 0.24
CA GLY A 68 -20.80 -6.35 -0.81
C GLY A 68 -22.24 -6.37 -0.30
N ASP A 69 -23.17 -5.82 -1.09
CA ASP A 69 -24.59 -5.74 -0.75
C ASP A 69 -25.30 -7.08 -0.98
N HIS A 70 -24.73 -7.92 -1.85
CA HIS A 70 -25.22 -9.25 -2.15
C HIS A 70 -24.11 -10.30 -2.00
N ILE A 71 -24.52 -11.55 -1.79
CA ILE A 71 -23.57 -12.68 -1.69
C ILE A 71 -22.76 -12.90 -2.98
N GLY A 72 -23.31 -12.47 -4.13
CA GLY A 72 -22.60 -12.48 -5.41
C GLY A 72 -21.35 -11.60 -5.36
N ASP A 73 -21.50 -10.36 -4.91
CA ASP A 73 -20.41 -9.39 -4.77
C ASP A 73 -19.28 -9.93 -3.88
N VAL A 74 -19.65 -10.54 -2.75
CA VAL A 74 -18.68 -11.17 -1.83
C VAL A 74 -17.91 -12.29 -2.52
N ARG A 75 -18.58 -13.10 -3.36
CA ARG A 75 -17.91 -14.17 -4.14
C ARG A 75 -16.99 -13.60 -5.21
N ASP A 76 -17.38 -12.50 -5.85
CA ASP A 76 -16.55 -11.84 -6.85
C ASP A 76 -15.29 -11.24 -6.21
N VAL A 77 -15.42 -10.58 -5.06
CA VAL A 77 -14.28 -10.08 -4.28
C VAL A 77 -13.36 -11.23 -3.86
N LEU A 78 -13.90 -12.34 -3.35
CA LEU A 78 -13.11 -13.51 -3.01
C LEU A 78 -12.37 -14.11 -4.22
N SER A 79 -12.99 -14.09 -5.40
CA SER A 79 -12.37 -14.55 -6.63
C SER A 79 -11.21 -13.64 -7.05
N GLN A 80 -11.39 -12.33 -6.99
CA GLN A 80 -10.32 -11.36 -7.26
C GLN A 80 -9.18 -11.44 -6.23
N MET A 81 -9.51 -11.66 -4.96
CA MET A 81 -8.53 -11.92 -3.90
C MET A 81 -7.72 -13.18 -4.19
N ALA A 82 -8.36 -14.25 -4.65
CA ALA A 82 -7.69 -15.48 -5.04
C ALA A 82 -6.76 -15.27 -6.25
N GLU A 83 -7.16 -14.46 -7.24
CA GLU A 83 -6.27 -14.06 -8.33
C GLU A 83 -5.05 -13.29 -7.81
N GLY A 84 -5.25 -12.36 -6.86
CA GLY A 84 -4.18 -11.59 -6.22
C GLY A 84 -3.16 -12.43 -5.44
N LEU A 85 -3.54 -13.64 -5.00
CA LEU A 85 -2.63 -14.59 -4.37
C LEU A 85 -1.75 -15.35 -5.39
N GLY A 86 -2.15 -15.40 -6.66
CA GLY A 86 -1.36 -16.02 -7.73
C GLY A 86 -0.17 -15.17 -8.19
N GLU A 87 -0.08 -13.95 -7.67
CA GLU A 87 0.86 -12.94 -8.04
C GLU A 87 2.00 -12.81 -7.00
N PRO A 88 3.22 -12.35 -7.39
CA PRO A 88 4.31 -12.15 -6.45
C PRO A 88 3.92 -11.24 -5.26
N PRO A 89 4.22 -11.65 -4.01
CA PRO A 89 3.94 -10.83 -2.85
C PRO A 89 4.74 -9.52 -2.84
N LEU A 90 4.11 -8.48 -2.30
CA LEU A 90 4.74 -7.19 -2.02
C LEU A 90 5.25 -7.14 -0.58
N ARG A 91 6.12 -6.17 -0.26
CA ARG A 91 6.55 -5.92 1.12
C ARG A 91 5.86 -4.67 1.64
N TYR A 92 5.29 -4.74 2.83
CA TYR A 92 4.57 -3.62 3.42
C TYR A 92 5.48 -2.40 3.63
N THR A 93 6.74 -2.63 4.02
CA THR A 93 7.76 -1.59 4.25
C THR A 93 8.10 -0.75 3.03
N ASP A 94 7.85 -1.25 1.82
CA ASP A 94 8.12 -0.50 0.60
C ASP A 94 7.11 0.64 0.39
N TYR A 95 5.98 0.57 1.10
CA TYR A 95 4.83 1.46 0.95
C TYR A 95 4.46 2.19 2.24
N ASP A 96 4.72 1.61 3.41
CA ASP A 96 4.60 2.30 4.69
C ASP A 96 5.87 3.07 5.00
N ARG A 97 6.08 4.16 4.26
CA ARG A 97 7.00 5.21 4.70
C ARG A 97 6.32 5.95 5.84
N GLY A 98 6.51 5.43 7.05
CA GLY A 98 6.38 6.26 8.24
C GLY A 98 7.18 7.56 8.04
N VAL A 99 6.64 8.65 8.56
CA VAL A 99 7.29 9.95 8.83
C VAL A 99 8.81 9.89 8.66
N PRO A 100 9.45 10.79 7.85
CA PRO A 100 10.89 10.73 7.66
C PRO A 100 11.56 10.63 9.03
N GLU A 101 12.39 9.61 9.22
CA GLU A 101 13.37 9.64 10.29
C GLU A 101 14.12 10.95 10.12
N SER A 102 13.81 11.90 11.00
CA SER A 102 14.56 13.13 11.16
C SER A 102 16.01 12.72 11.11
N ALA A 103 16.72 13.20 10.10
CA ALA A 103 18.17 13.23 10.11
C ALA A 103 18.58 14.06 11.34
N SER A 104 18.66 13.43 12.51
CA SER A 104 19.48 13.88 13.62
C SER A 104 20.93 13.65 13.22
N GLY A 105 21.36 14.41 12.22
CA GLY A 105 22.74 14.75 12.04
C GLY A 105 23.12 15.75 13.12
N ASP A 106 23.32 15.28 14.34
CA ASP A 106 24.11 16.03 15.33
C ASP A 106 25.59 15.87 14.96
N GLY A 107 25.94 16.52 13.84
CA GLY A 107 27.30 16.93 13.56
C GLY A 107 27.67 18.03 14.55
N ALA A 108 28.18 17.64 15.70
CA ALA A 108 28.99 18.50 16.56
C ALA A 108 30.14 17.67 17.11
N GLY A 109 31.12 17.43 16.23
CA GLY A 109 32.43 16.96 16.64
C GLY A 109 33.12 17.99 17.54
N GLY A 110 33.72 17.50 18.62
CA GLY A 110 34.91 18.06 19.24
C GLY A 110 34.77 19.39 19.98
N SER A 111 34.32 19.33 21.24
CA SER A 111 34.80 20.30 22.22
C SER A 111 36.28 20.04 22.50
N ALA A 112 37.15 20.90 21.97
CA ALA A 112 38.55 20.99 22.38
C ALA A 112 38.63 21.51 23.83
N PRO A 113 39.54 21.01 24.67
CA PRO A 113 39.81 21.62 25.97
C PRO A 113 40.81 22.78 25.79
N GLY A 114 40.55 23.93 26.42
CA GLY A 114 41.53 24.99 26.51
C GLY A 114 40.97 26.30 27.03
N ILE A 115 41.04 26.52 28.34
CA ILE A 115 41.17 27.87 28.91
C ILE A 115 42.02 27.78 30.19
N ALA A 116 43.10 28.57 30.18
CA ALA A 116 43.86 29.19 31.28
C ALA A 116 44.34 28.33 32.46
#